data_AF-A0A838NY01-F1
#
_entry.id   AF-A0A838NY01-F1
#
_cell.length_a   1.000
_cell.length_b   1.000
_cell.length_c   1.000
_cell.angle_alpha   90.00
_cell.angle_beta   90.00
_cell.angle_gamma   90.00
#
_symmetry.space_group_name_H-M   'P 1'
#
loop_
_entity.id
_entity.type
_entity.pdbx_description
1 polymer ?
#
loop_
_entity_poly.entity_id
_entity_poly.type
_entity_poly.pdbx_seq_one_letter_code
_entity_poly.pdbx_strand_id
1 'polypeptide(L)'
;MRGLLIGLVALGCGPRVAPPPVSLVATSHGGRATLAAVPGPGVRINAQVAPALELNGGTVLRLTQGRMTSDSAYFAEPPWALRRQSGPVRGILRISYCRTDEALCRAVALPVALR
;
A
#
# COMPACT_ATOMS: atom_id res chain seq x y z
N MET A 1 57.40 -21.15 -10.24
CA MET A 1 56.32 -20.65 -11.13
C MET A 1 55.11 -20.34 -10.24
N ARG A 2 54.83 -19.05 -10.01
CA ARG A 2 53.77 -18.57 -9.10
C ARG A 2 52.43 -18.57 -9.84
N GLY A 3 51.51 -19.45 -9.46
CA GLY A 3 50.13 -19.44 -9.95
C GLY A 3 49.31 -18.42 -9.18
N LEU A 4 48.82 -17.39 -9.87
CA LEU A 4 47.91 -16.38 -9.34
C LEU A 4 46.47 -16.88 -9.49
N LEU A 5 45.81 -17.24 -8.40
CA LEU A 5 44.38 -17.56 -8.36
C LEU A 5 43.59 -16.24 -8.41
N ILE A 6 42.97 -15.96 -9.55
CA ILE A 6 41.99 -14.88 -9.72
C ILE A 6 40.68 -15.36 -9.10
N GLY A 7 40.40 -14.89 -7.88
CA GLY A 7 39.10 -15.05 -7.24
C GLY A 7 38.09 -14.08 -7.85
N LEU A 8 37.14 -14.60 -8.64
CA LEU A 8 35.97 -13.86 -9.11
C LEU A 8 35.14 -13.40 -7.89
N VAL A 9 35.02 -12.09 -7.70
CA VAL A 9 34.02 -11.51 -6.79
C VAL A 9 32.68 -11.54 -7.51
N ALA A 10 31.84 -12.53 -7.17
CA ALA A 10 30.45 -12.57 -7.61
C ALA A 10 29.64 -11.49 -6.87
N LEU A 11 29.44 -10.33 -7.52
CA LEU A 11 28.44 -9.35 -7.15
C LEU A 11 27.06 -9.96 -7.38
N GLY A 12 26.49 -10.57 -6.33
CA GLY A 12 25.15 -11.12 -6.35
C GLY A 12 24.11 -10.02 -6.60
N CYS A 13 23.62 -9.91 -7.84
CA CYS A 13 22.37 -9.23 -8.15
C CYS A 13 21.21 -10.10 -7.65
N GLY A 14 20.89 -10.01 -6.35
CA GLY A 14 19.60 -10.47 -5.86
C GLY A 14 18.49 -9.62 -6.48
N PRO A 15 17.33 -10.19 -6.87
CA PRO A 15 16.23 -9.42 -7.41
C PRO A 15 15.78 -8.37 -6.38
N ARG A 16 15.95 -7.09 -6.73
CA ARG A 16 15.47 -5.98 -5.91
C ARG A 16 13.95 -5.97 -6.02
N VAL A 17 13.27 -6.53 -5.01
CA VAL A 17 11.80 -6.47 -4.93
C VAL A 17 11.41 -5.00 -4.83
N ALA A 18 10.75 -4.48 -5.86
CA ALA A 18 10.24 -3.12 -5.83
C ALA A 18 9.19 -2.99 -4.71
N PRO A 19 9.19 -1.88 -3.95
CA PRO A 19 8.18 -1.67 -2.92
C PRO A 19 6.78 -1.60 -3.55
N PRO A 20 5.73 -2.01 -2.82
CA PRO A 20 4.38 -1.93 -3.32
C PRO A 20 3.99 -0.46 -3.59
N PRO A 21 3.16 -0.19 -4.60
CA PRO A 21 2.74 1.17 -4.96
C PRO A 21 1.90 1.84 -3.87
N VAL A 22 1.23 1.04 -3.03
CA VAL A 22 0.47 1.49 -1.87
C VAL A 22 0.68 0.50 -0.72
N SER A 23 0.86 1.00 0.49
CA SER A 23 0.95 0.20 1.71
C SER A 23 -0.23 0.50 2.63
N LEU A 24 -0.69 -0.50 3.38
CA LEU A 24 -1.65 -0.26 4.47
C LEU A 24 -0.91 -0.14 5.80
N VAL A 25 -1.16 0.93 6.54
CA VAL A 25 -0.60 1.17 7.87
C VAL A 25 -1.72 1.13 8.90
N ALA A 26 -1.45 0.52 10.06
CA ALA A 26 -2.36 0.48 11.19
C ALA A 26 -1.77 1.23 12.39
N THR A 27 -2.53 2.17 12.94
CA THR A 27 -2.20 2.85 14.20
C THR A 27 -3.23 2.48 15.24
N SER A 28 -2.83 1.81 16.31
CA SER A 28 -3.74 1.38 17.38
C SER A 28 -3.78 2.39 18.52
N HIS A 29 -4.99 2.70 19.01
CA HIS A 29 -5.21 3.53 20.18
C HIS A 29 -6.50 3.11 20.88
N GLY A 30 -6.44 2.76 22.17
CA GLY A 30 -7.62 2.54 23.02
C GLY A 30 -8.53 1.42 22.53
N GLY A 31 -7.95 0.31 22.06
CA GLY A 31 -8.70 -0.84 21.52
C GLY A 31 -9.27 -0.63 20.10
N ARG A 32 -8.99 0.51 19.47
CA ARG A 32 -9.35 0.81 18.08
C ARG A 32 -8.11 0.90 17.22
N ALA A 33 -8.27 0.74 15.91
CA ALA A 33 -7.20 0.93 14.94
C ALA A 33 -7.65 1.90 13.84
N THR A 34 -6.80 2.87 13.51
CA THR A 34 -6.91 3.65 12.28
C THR A 34 -6.11 2.94 11.19
N LEU A 35 -6.77 2.61 10.08
CA LEU A 35 -6.14 2.00 8.92
C LEU A 35 -6.01 3.06 7.82
N ALA A 36 -4.80 3.32 7.34
CA ALA A 36 -4.53 4.30 6.29
C ALA A 36 -3.82 3.64 5.10
N ALA A 37 -4.28 3.93 3.88
CA ALA A 37 -3.62 3.53 2.65
C ALA A 37 -2.60 4.60 2.24
N VAL A 38 -1.32 4.31 2.43
CA VAL A 38 -0.21 5.23 2.21
C VAL A 38 0.37 5.00 0.80
N PRO A 39 0.31 5.98 -0.11
CA PRO A 39 0.91 5.85 -1.42
C PRO A 39 2.44 5.82 -1.34
N GLY A 40 3.07 5.06 -2.23
CA GLY A 40 4.50 5.15 -2.47
C GLY A 40 4.89 6.47 -3.16
N PRO A 41 6.21 6.75 -3.29
CA PRO A 41 6.69 7.93 -3.99
C PRO A 41 6.16 8.01 -5.42
N GLY A 42 5.67 9.19 -5.83
CA GLY A 42 5.13 9.41 -7.17
C GLY A 42 3.80 8.71 -7.46
N VAL A 43 3.11 8.19 -6.44
CA VAL A 43 1.80 7.54 -6.56
C VAL A 43 0.71 8.44 -5.97
N ARG A 44 -0.42 8.52 -6.67
CA ARG A 44 -1.66 9.17 -6.20
C ARG A 44 -2.77 8.13 -6.14
N ILE A 45 -3.58 8.18 -5.09
CA ILE A 45 -4.71 7.26 -4.92
C ILE A 45 -5.94 7.87 -5.58
N ASN A 46 -6.56 7.12 -6.50
CA ASN A 46 -7.76 7.54 -7.21
C ASN A 46 -8.93 7.66 -6.23
N ALA A 47 -9.55 8.84 -6.14
CA ALA A 47 -10.69 9.09 -5.26
C ALA A 47 -12.04 8.69 -5.87
N GLN A 48 -12.11 8.54 -7.20
CA GLN A 48 -13.33 8.10 -7.89
C GLN A 48 -13.65 6.62 -7.62
N VAL A 49 -12.64 5.84 -7.20
CA VAL A 49 -12.79 4.45 -6.77
C VAL A 49 -12.29 4.33 -5.35
N ALA A 50 -13.20 4.50 -4.38
CA ALA A 50 -12.88 4.45 -2.97
C ALA A 50 -12.15 3.14 -2.58
N PRO A 51 -10.97 3.22 -1.94
CA PRO A 51 -10.26 2.04 -1.49
C PRO A 51 -11.07 1.24 -0.49
N ALA A 52 -10.95 -0.09 -0.55
CA ALA A 52 -11.67 -0.99 0.33
C ALA A 52 -10.75 -2.12 0.82
N LEU A 53 -10.75 -2.37 2.12
CA LEU A 53 -10.14 -3.54 2.71
C LEU A 53 -11.21 -4.60 2.98
N GLU A 54 -11.12 -5.70 2.27
CA GLU A 54 -11.91 -6.90 2.50
C GLU A 54 -11.18 -7.78 3.53
N LEU A 55 -11.68 -7.82 4.76
CA LEU A 55 -11.11 -8.64 5.83
C LEU A 55 -11.45 -10.11 5.61
N ASN A 56 -10.62 -11.03 6.09
CA ASN A 56 -10.86 -12.48 5.98
C ASN A 56 -12.18 -12.95 6.63
N GLY A 57 -12.76 -12.15 7.53
CA GLY A 57 -14.08 -12.40 8.13
C GLY A 57 -15.27 -11.89 7.29
N GLY A 58 -15.05 -11.42 6.06
CA GLY A 58 -16.08 -10.89 5.16
C GLY A 58 -16.44 -9.41 5.38
N THR A 59 -16.00 -8.81 6.49
CA THR A 59 -16.20 -7.38 6.75
C THR A 59 -15.41 -6.54 5.75
N VAL A 60 -16.10 -5.58 5.12
CA VAL A 60 -15.49 -4.61 4.20
C VAL A 60 -15.35 -3.26 4.88
N LEU A 61 -14.12 -2.76 4.97
CA LEU A 61 -13.81 -1.41 5.46
C LEU A 61 -13.48 -0.51 4.28
N ARG A 62 -14.31 0.51 4.03
CA ARG A 62 -14.03 1.52 3.00
C ARG A 62 -13.19 2.64 3.59
N LEU A 63 -12.05 2.94 2.97
CA LEU A 63 -11.15 4.01 3.38
C LEU A 63 -11.56 5.27 2.63
N THR A 64 -12.55 5.99 3.16
CA THR A 64 -13.13 7.19 2.51
C THR A 64 -12.80 8.47 3.24
N GLN A 65 -12.23 8.38 4.45
CA GLN A 65 -11.78 9.56 5.18
C GLN A 65 -10.47 10.06 4.57
N GLY A 66 -10.22 11.36 4.61
CA GLY A 66 -9.04 11.99 4.02
C GLY A 66 -9.44 13.07 3.04
N ARG A 67 -8.62 14.12 2.93
CA ARG A 67 -8.90 15.23 2.02
C ARG A 67 -8.70 14.78 0.56
N MET A 68 -9.59 15.21 -0.31
CA MET A 68 -9.47 15.04 -1.77
C MET A 68 -8.85 16.28 -2.41
N THR A 69 -8.31 16.13 -3.61
CA THR A 69 -7.97 17.26 -4.48
C THR A 69 -9.22 18.05 -4.85
N SER A 70 -9.07 19.30 -5.29
CA SER A 70 -10.21 20.18 -5.61
C SER A 70 -11.10 19.66 -6.74
N ASP A 71 -10.51 18.91 -7.68
CA ASP A 71 -11.20 18.21 -8.77
C ASP A 71 -11.82 16.87 -8.33
N SER A 72 -11.63 16.46 -7.07
CA SER A 72 -12.07 15.18 -6.51
C SER A 72 -11.55 13.94 -7.25
N ALA A 73 -10.52 14.09 -8.10
CA ALA A 73 -9.95 12.97 -8.84
C ALA A 73 -9.05 12.08 -7.96
N TYR A 74 -8.39 12.67 -6.97
CA TYR A 74 -7.42 11.98 -6.13
C TYR A 74 -7.61 12.33 -4.65
N PHE A 75 -7.09 11.46 -3.79
CA PHE A 75 -6.86 11.80 -2.40
C PHE A 75 -5.60 12.66 -2.26
N ALA A 76 -5.72 13.82 -1.62
CA ALA A 76 -4.62 14.73 -1.28
C ALA A 76 -3.88 14.31 0.00
N GLU A 77 -4.52 13.47 0.83
CA GLU A 77 -3.95 12.83 2.02
C GLU A 77 -4.25 11.33 2.01
N PRO A 78 -3.44 10.48 2.65
CA PRO A 78 -3.72 9.04 2.73
C PRO A 78 -5.16 8.75 3.19
N PRO A 79 -5.98 8.07 2.37
CA PRO A 79 -7.33 7.74 2.77
C PRO A 79 -7.33 6.74 3.91
N TRP A 80 -8.26 6.87 4.84
CA TRP A 80 -8.29 6.08 6.06
C TRP A 80 -9.68 5.66 6.52
N ALA A 81 -9.72 4.72 7.46
CA ALA A 81 -10.93 4.25 8.13
C ALA A 81 -10.64 3.88 9.60
N LEU A 82 -11.65 4.03 10.47
CA LEU A 82 -11.61 3.45 11.81
C LEU A 82 -12.08 2.01 11.78
N ARG A 83 -11.31 1.15 12.44
CA ARG A 83 -11.69 -0.21 12.82
C ARG A 83 -11.89 -0.24 14.33
N ARG A 84 -13.08 -0.65 14.76
CA ARG A 84 -13.47 -0.67 16.19
C ARG A 84 -12.77 -1.76 17.02
N GLN A 85 -12.04 -2.65 16.37
CA GLN A 85 -11.31 -3.75 16.99
C GLN A 85 -9.82 -3.56 16.73
N SER A 86 -9.01 -3.61 17.78
CA SER A 86 -7.56 -3.77 17.67
C SER A 86 -7.18 -5.24 17.40
N GLY A 87 -5.93 -5.47 17.03
CA GLY A 87 -5.40 -6.80 16.72
C GLY A 87 -5.16 -7.00 15.21
N PRO A 88 -4.75 -8.22 14.81
CA PRO A 88 -4.22 -8.47 13.47
C PRO A 88 -5.19 -8.05 12.36
N VAL A 89 -4.64 -7.47 11.29
CA VAL A 89 -5.38 -7.10 10.08
C VAL A 89 -4.96 -8.06 8.98
N ARG A 90 -5.90 -8.89 8.50
CA ARG A 90 -5.67 -9.80 7.37
C ARG A 90 -6.79 -9.68 6.37
N GLY A 91 -6.43 -9.56 5.10
CA GLY A 91 -7.40 -9.34 4.04
C GLY A 91 -6.78 -8.92 2.72
N ILE A 92 -7.63 -8.40 1.84
CA ILE A 92 -7.26 -7.87 0.53
C ILE A 92 -7.61 -6.38 0.48
N LEU A 93 -6.60 -5.53 0.27
CA LEU A 93 -6.80 -4.12 -0.04
C LEU A 93 -7.05 -3.97 -1.54
N ARG A 94 -8.28 -3.61 -1.91
CA ARG A 94 -8.66 -3.20 -3.26
C ARG A 94 -8.52 -1.70 -3.39
N ILE A 95 -7.70 -1.25 -4.33
CA ILE A 95 -7.39 0.16 -4.50
C ILE A 95 -7.07 0.48 -5.96
N SER A 96 -7.41 1.70 -6.37
CA SER A 96 -6.98 2.26 -7.65
C SER A 96 -5.96 3.36 -7.41
N TYR A 97 -4.87 3.36 -8.17
CA TYR A 97 -3.83 4.39 -8.09
C TYR A 97 -3.32 4.79 -9.48
N CYS A 98 -2.81 6.01 -9.60
CA CYS A 98 -2.10 6.49 -10.77
C CYS A 98 -0.66 6.81 -10.36
N ARG A 99 0.34 6.43 -11.17
CA ARG A 99 1.66 7.04 -11.09
C ARG A 99 1.64 8.42 -11.75
N THR A 100 2.56 9.30 -11.37
CA THR A 100 2.64 10.67 -11.92
C THR A 100 2.78 10.70 -13.45
N ASP A 101 3.41 9.69 -14.04
CA ASP A 101 3.68 9.54 -15.47
C ASP A 101 2.61 8.71 -16.22
N GLU A 102 1.56 8.24 -15.55
CA GLU A 102 0.53 7.41 -16.15
C GLU A 102 -0.77 8.20 -16.42
N ALA A 103 -1.28 8.09 -17.65
CA ALA A 103 -2.58 8.66 -18.04
C ALA A 103 -3.78 7.85 -17.51
N LEU A 104 -3.58 6.58 -17.17
CA LEU A 104 -4.63 5.67 -16.69
C LEU A 104 -4.26 5.11 -15.31
N CYS A 105 -5.21 5.18 -14.39
CA CYS A 105 -5.04 4.54 -13.08
C CYS A 105 -5.15 3.03 -13.19
N ARG A 106 -4.37 2.32 -12.38
CA ARG A 106 -4.39 0.87 -12.23
C ARG A 106 -5.20 0.49 -11.00
N ALA A 107 -6.08 -0.49 -11.17
CA ALA A 107 -6.72 -1.16 -10.05
C ALA A 107 -5.88 -2.37 -9.63
N VAL A 108 -5.65 -2.51 -8.32
CA VAL A 108 -4.89 -3.63 -7.76
C VAL A 108 -5.60 -4.21 -6.53
N ALA A 109 -5.31 -5.48 -6.29
CA ALA A 109 -5.69 -6.21 -5.09
C ALA A 109 -4.40 -6.61 -4.36
N LEU A 110 -4.17 -6.02 -3.19
CA LEU A 110 -2.94 -6.20 -2.42
C LEU A 110 -3.23 -7.05 -1.18
N PRO A 111 -2.53 -8.17 -0.97
CA PRO A 111 -2.65 -8.91 0.27
C PRO A 111 -2.13 -8.08 1.44
N VAL A 112 -2.89 -8.07 2.53
CA VAL A 112 -2.57 -7.34 3.76
C VAL A 112 -2.43 -8.33 4.89
N ALA A 113 -1.33 -8.22 5.65
CA ALA A 113 -1.10 -8.95 6.87
C ALA A 113 -0.34 -8.05 7.87
N LEU A 114 -1.08 -7.26 8.66
CA LEU A 114 -0.53 -6.44 9.75
C LEU A 114 -0.70 -7.17 11.08
N ARG A 115 0.31 -7.09 11.94
CA ARG A 115 0.32 -7.69 13.28
C ARG A 115 -0.13 -6.69 14.32
#